data_AF-A0A974KVE1-F1
#
_entry.id   AF-A0A974KVE1-F1
#
_cell.length_a   1.000
_cell.length_b   1.000
_cell.length_c   1.000
_cell.angle_alpha   90.00
_cell.angle_beta   90.00
_cell.angle_gamma   90.00
#
_symmetry.space_group_name_H-M   'P 1'
#
loop_
_entity.id
_entity.type
_entity.pdbx_description
1 polymer ?
#
loop_
_entity_poly.entity_id
_entity_poly.type
_entity_poly.pdbx_seq_one_letter_code
_entity_poly.pdbx_strand_id
1 'polypeptide(L)'
;MIKEILKSYEDVAIASMETSKLKGDLERLSELSGYLIEKSKSYREERDIKGAEAIELVVLDDIKHEFDSVYGQFQEAMENWKQKYKKFENVCKYYGIPVASLKSEKVINFYK
;
A
#
# COMPACT_ATOMS: atom_id res chain seq x y z
N MET A 1 -1.36 -32.82 -0.30
CA MET A 1 -2.33 -32.14 0.59
C MET A 1 -1.67 -31.13 1.53
N ILE A 2 -1.35 -31.44 2.80
CA ILE A 2 -0.95 -30.42 3.80
C ILE A 2 0.24 -29.56 3.35
N LYS A 3 1.29 -30.17 2.79
CA LYS A 3 2.47 -29.43 2.29
C LYS A 3 2.14 -28.42 1.17
N GLU A 4 1.19 -28.75 0.30
CA GLU A 4 0.80 -27.87 -0.82
C GLU A 4 -0.05 -26.70 -0.34
N ILE A 5 -0.95 -26.95 0.62
CA ILE A 5 -1.76 -25.92 1.26
C ILE A 5 -0.86 -24.96 2.06
N LEU A 6 0.09 -25.50 2.85
CA LEU A 6 1.03 -24.67 3.61
C LEU A 6 1.92 -23.83 2.70
N LYS A 7 2.40 -24.40 1.59
CA LYS A 7 3.19 -23.66 0.61
C LYS A 7 2.39 -22.54 -0.06
N SER A 8 1.15 -22.80 -0.49
CA SER A 8 0.33 -21.76 -1.11
C SER A 8 -0.13 -20.68 -0.11
N TYR A 9 -0.31 -21.05 1.17
CA TYR A 9 -0.52 -20.09 2.25
C TYR A 9 0.71 -19.21 2.48
N GLU A 10 1.90 -19.80 2.55
CA GLU A 10 3.17 -19.08 2.71
C GLU A 10 3.40 -18.09 1.55
N ASP A 11 3.13 -18.51 0.31
CA ASP A 11 3.20 -17.63 -0.88
C ASP A 11 2.33 -16.37 -0.69
N VAL A 12 1.09 -16.55 -0.21
CA VAL A 12 0.14 -15.46 0.07
C VAL A 12 0.61 -14.59 1.23
N ALA A 13 1.12 -15.18 2.32
CA ALA A 13 1.60 -14.45 3.48
C ALA A 13 2.74 -13.51 3.10
N ILE A 14 3.72 -14.00 2.33
CA ILE A 14 4.85 -13.19 1.83
C ILE A 14 4.35 -12.01 0.98
N ALA A 15 3.43 -12.25 0.04
CA ALA A 15 2.88 -11.18 -0.79
C ALA A 15 2.02 -10.19 0.01
N SER A 16 1.36 -10.64 1.08
CA SER A 16 0.60 -9.78 1.98
C SER A 16 1.55 -8.85 2.75
N MET A 17 2.66 -9.38 3.26
CA MET A 17 3.67 -8.59 3.98
C MET A 17 4.25 -7.47 3.10
N GLU A 18 4.58 -7.79 1.85
CA GLU A 18 5.05 -6.80 0.87
C GLU A 18 4.01 -5.70 0.61
N THR A 19 2.76 -6.10 0.36
CA THR A 19 1.64 -5.17 0.15
C THR A 19 1.41 -4.27 1.37
N SER A 20 1.45 -4.83 2.58
CA SER A 20 1.29 -4.08 3.83
C SER A 20 2.43 -3.10 4.08
N LYS A 21 3.68 -3.49 3.77
CA LYS A 21 4.83 -2.60 3.86
C LYS A 21 4.66 -1.38 2.96
N LEU A 22 4.36 -1.61 1.68
CA LEU A 22 4.17 -0.54 0.69
C LEU A 22 2.99 0.38 1.05
N LYS A 23 1.91 -0.18 1.61
CA LYS A 23 0.80 0.62 2.16
C LYS A 23 1.26 1.55 3.28
N GLY A 24 2.05 1.04 4.22
CA GLY A 24 2.62 1.85 5.30
C GLY A 24 3.55 2.95 4.79
N ASP A 25 4.34 2.67 3.75
CA ASP A 25 5.20 3.68 3.11
C ASP A 25 4.36 4.79 2.44
N LEU A 26 3.27 4.45 1.76
CA LEU A 26 2.33 5.44 1.20
C LEU A 26 1.66 6.29 2.27
N GLU A 27 1.22 5.69 3.38
CA GLU A 27 0.61 6.40 4.51
C GLU A 27 1.61 7.39 5.12
N ARG A 28 2.86 6.96 5.32
CA ARG A 28 3.95 7.81 5.83
C ARG A 28 4.26 8.98 4.90
N LEU A 29 4.32 8.75 3.59
CA LEU A 29 4.54 9.83 2.60
C LEU A 29 3.37 10.81 2.56
N SER A 30 2.13 10.31 2.67
CA SER A 30 0.95 11.16 2.75
C SER A 30 0.94 12.03 4.01
N GLU A 31 1.32 11.46 5.16
CA GLU A 31 1.42 12.19 6.42
C GLU A 31 2.51 13.27 6.37
N LEU A 32 3.70 12.93 5.86
CA LEU A 32 4.80 13.87 5.68
C LEU A 32 4.42 15.02 4.75
N SER A 33 3.79 14.71 3.62
CA SER A 33 3.28 15.72 2.68
C SER A 33 2.30 16.67 3.36
N GLY A 34 1.32 16.13 4.11
CA GLY A 34 0.36 16.93 4.86
C GLY A 34 1.02 17.86 5.88
N TYR A 35 1.97 17.34 6.66
CA TYR A 35 2.73 18.13 7.63
C TYR A 35 3.49 19.29 6.97
N LEU A 36 4.18 19.02 5.85
CA LEU A 36 4.96 20.04 5.14
C LEU A 36 4.06 21.10 4.50
N ILE A 37 2.89 20.72 3.98
CA ILE A 37 1.90 21.67 3.48
C ILE A 37 1.45 22.63 4.58
N GLU A 38 1.12 22.13 5.77
CA GLU A 38 0.77 23.00 6.91
C GLU A 38 1.95 23.89 7.34
N LYS A 39 3.16 23.35 7.34
CA LYS A 39 4.36 24.13 7.64
C LYS A 39 4.59 25.26 6.64
N SER A 40 4.39 25.00 5.34
CA SER A 40 4.46 26.05 4.31
C SER A 40 3.46 27.18 4.59
N LYS A 41 2.22 26.85 4.97
CA LYS A 41 1.21 27.85 5.32
C LYS A 41 1.68 28.74 6.48
N SER A 42 2.24 28.17 7.54
CA SER A 42 2.78 28.95 8.67
C SER A 42 3.91 29.90 8.24
N TYR A 43 4.80 29.46 7.34
CA TYR A 43 5.87 30.33 6.82
C TYR A 43 5.29 31.49 5.99
N ARG A 44 4.23 31.25 5.21
CA ARG A 44 3.51 32.32 4.50
C ARG A 44 2.88 33.33 5.47
N GLU A 45 2.30 32.87 6.57
CA GLU A 45 1.73 33.73 7.62
C GLU A 45 2.81 34.60 8.29
N GLU A 46 4.01 34.05 8.48
CA GLU A 46 5.19 34.75 8.99
C GLU A 46 5.87 35.67 7.93
N ARG A 47 5.32 35.72 6.71
CA ARG A 47 5.86 36.44 5.54
C ARG A 47 7.21 35.91 5.04
N ASP A 48 7.62 34.71 5.45
CA ASP A 48 8.74 33.99 4.84
C ASP A 48 8.27 33.24 3.58
N ILE A 49 8.08 34.01 2.51
CA ILE A 49 7.59 33.47 1.23
C ILE A 49 8.57 32.48 0.62
N LYS A 50 9.87 32.74 0.73
CA LYS A 50 10.90 31.86 0.13
C LYS A 50 10.98 30.53 0.87
N GLY A 51 10.88 30.54 2.21
CA GLY A 51 10.82 29.31 2.99
C GLY A 51 9.59 28.47 2.67
N ALA A 52 8.43 29.11 2.51
CA ALA A 52 7.21 28.43 2.08
C ALA A 52 7.33 27.81 0.68
N GLU A 53 7.80 28.57 -0.31
CA GLU A 53 7.98 28.10 -1.68
C GLU A 53 9.00 26.94 -1.76
N ALA A 54 10.07 26.99 -0.96
CA ALA A 54 11.04 25.90 -0.89
C ALA A 54 10.41 24.60 -0.37
N ILE A 55 9.54 24.67 0.64
CA ILE A 55 8.81 23.50 1.15
C ILE A 55 7.82 22.97 0.10
N GLU A 56 7.10 23.85 -0.59
CA GLU A 56 6.16 23.47 -1.64
C GLU A 56 6.85 22.74 -2.80
N LEU A 57 8.04 23.19 -3.20
CA LEU A 57 8.85 22.50 -4.21
C LEU A 57 9.25 21.09 -3.75
N VAL A 58 9.71 20.92 -2.51
CA VAL A 58 10.03 19.58 -1.97
C VAL A 58 8.81 18.65 -1.99
N VAL A 59 7.63 19.18 -1.65
CA VAL A 59 6.39 18.38 -1.68
C VAL A 59 6.03 17.97 -3.12
N LEU A 60 6.13 18.90 -4.06
CA LEU A 60 5.73 18.68 -5.45
C LEU A 60 6.70 17.83 -6.26
N ASP A 61 8.01 18.02 -6.05
CA ASP A 61 9.04 17.40 -6.87
C ASP A 61 9.55 16.11 -6.24
N ASP A 62 9.90 16.13 -4.94
CA ASP A 62 10.53 14.98 -4.28
C ASP A 62 9.48 14.01 -3.74
N ILE A 63 8.59 14.49 -2.87
CA ILE A 63 7.65 13.63 -2.15
C ILE A 63 6.61 13.03 -3.09
N LYS A 64 6.09 13.83 -4.02
CA LYS A 64 5.13 13.33 -5.02
C LYS A 64 5.76 12.26 -5.91
N HIS A 65 7.00 12.46 -6.35
CA HIS A 65 7.68 11.48 -7.18
C HIS A 65 7.88 10.15 -6.44
N GLU A 66 8.31 10.22 -5.18
CA GLU A 66 8.45 9.02 -4.34
C GLU A 66 7.09 8.35 -4.09
N PHE A 67 6.04 9.14 -3.82
CA PHE A 67 4.68 8.63 -3.64
C PHE A 67 4.19 7.89 -4.89
N ASP A 68 4.31 8.49 -6.08
CA ASP A 68 3.87 7.89 -7.34
C ASP A 68 4.65 6.58 -7.63
N SER A 69 5.94 6.55 -7.33
CA SER A 69 6.79 5.36 -7.47
C SER A 69 6.37 4.23 -6.53
N VAL A 70 6.19 4.52 -5.23
CA VAL A 70 5.74 3.54 -4.24
C VAL A 70 4.31 3.08 -4.56
N TYR A 71 3.45 3.96 -5.07
CA TYR A 71 2.09 3.63 -5.45
C TYR A 71 2.06 2.64 -6.62
N GLY A 72 2.91 2.84 -7.64
CA GLY A 72 3.10 1.86 -8.71
C GLY A 72 3.51 0.49 -8.19
N GLN A 73 4.51 0.45 -7.30
CA GLN A 73 4.96 -0.79 -6.67
C GLN A 73 3.85 -1.46 -5.85
N PHE A 74 3.05 -0.67 -5.13
CA PHE A 74 1.90 -1.17 -4.37
C PHE A 74 0.85 -1.83 -5.28
N GLN A 75 0.55 -1.23 -6.42
CA GLN A 75 -0.40 -1.79 -7.38
C GLN A 75 0.09 -3.15 -7.93
N GLU A 76 1.37 -3.23 -8.28
CA GLU A 76 1.99 -4.49 -8.72
C GLU A 76 1.98 -5.56 -7.64
N ALA A 77 2.36 -5.21 -6.41
CA ALA A 77 2.35 -6.11 -5.26
C ALA A 77 0.93 -6.62 -4.95
N MET A 78 -0.08 -5.75 -5.04
CA MET A 78 -1.48 -6.10 -4.82
C MET A 78 -1.99 -7.06 -5.89
N GLU A 79 -1.59 -6.89 -7.16
CA GLU A 79 -1.97 -7.82 -8.23
C GLU A 79 -1.29 -9.19 -8.05
N ASN A 80 0.00 -9.21 -7.70
CA ASN A 80 0.71 -10.43 -7.36
C ASN A 80 0.05 -11.17 -6.17
N TRP A 81 -0.34 -10.43 -5.12
CA TRP A 81 -1.07 -10.97 -3.99
C TRP A 81 -2.39 -11.61 -4.41
N LYS A 82 -3.21 -10.94 -5.25
CA LYS A 82 -4.47 -11.51 -5.76
C LYS A 82 -4.26 -12.81 -6.52
N GLN A 83 -3.23 -12.88 -7.37
CA GLN A 83 -2.90 -14.09 -8.12
C GLN A 83 -2.52 -15.25 -7.20
N LYS A 84 -1.68 -14.99 -6.20
CA LYS A 84 -1.29 -15.98 -5.19
C LYS A 84 -2.47 -16.42 -4.33
N TYR A 85 -3.34 -15.49 -3.92
CA TYR A 85 -4.54 -15.80 -3.16
C TYR A 85 -5.48 -16.71 -3.95
N LYS A 86 -5.69 -16.42 -5.24
CA LYS A 86 -6.50 -17.26 -6.12
C LYS A 86 -5.95 -18.69 -6.24
N LYS A 87 -4.62 -18.83 -6.31
CA LYS A 87 -3.96 -20.15 -6.30
C LYS A 87 -4.19 -20.87 -4.97
N PHE A 88 -4.02 -20.19 -3.84
CA PHE A 88 -4.32 -20.74 -2.51
C PHE A 88 -5.80 -21.19 -2.42
N GLU A 89 -6.74 -20.35 -2.85
CA GLU A 89 -8.17 -20.67 -2.89
C GLU A 89 -8.45 -21.94 -3.72
N ASN A 90 -7.84 -22.07 -4.89
CA ASN A 90 -7.98 -23.25 -5.73
C ASN A 90 -7.41 -24.52 -5.08
N VAL A 91 -6.25 -24.43 -4.43
CA VAL A 91 -5.64 -25.57 -3.70
C VAL A 91 -6.54 -25.99 -2.55
N CYS A 92 -7.05 -25.05 -1.75
CA CYS A 92 -7.96 -25.35 -0.65
C CYS A 92 -9.27 -25.99 -1.14
N LYS A 93 -9.87 -25.44 -2.21
CA LYS A 93 -11.08 -26.01 -2.83
C LYS A 93 -10.86 -27.44 -3.33
N TYR A 94 -9.73 -27.70 -4.00
CA TYR A 94 -9.39 -29.05 -4.47
C TYR A 94 -9.37 -30.07 -3.33
N TYR A 95 -8.91 -29.65 -2.14
CA TYR A 95 -8.86 -30.50 -0.95
C TYR A 95 -10.09 -30.40 -0.04
N GLY A 96 -11.17 -29.72 -0.46
CA GLY A 96 -12.40 -29.59 0.33
C GLY A 96 -12.27 -28.72 1.57
N ILE A 97 -11.24 -27.86 1.64
CA ILE A 97 -11.02 -26.94 2.76
C ILE A 97 -11.77 -25.62 2.49
N PRO A 98 -12.69 -25.21 3.38
CA PRO A 98 -13.38 -23.94 3.22
C PRO A 98 -12.40 -22.78 3.45
N VAL A 99 -12.43 -21.80 2.54
CA VAL A 99 -11.66 -20.56 2.63
C VAL A 99 -12.52 -19.41 2.14
N ALA A 100 -12.28 -18.22 2.70
CA ALA A 100 -12.99 -17.02 2.27
C ALA A 100 -12.65 -16.72 0.80
N SER A 101 -13.65 -16.42 -0.02
CA SER A 101 -13.42 -16.07 -1.42
C SER A 101 -13.13 -14.57 -1.55
N LEU A 102 -12.32 -14.17 -2.53
CA LEU A 102 -12.18 -12.73 -2.86
C LEU A 102 -13.50 -12.11 -3.33
N LYS A 103 -14.47 -12.92 -3.77
CA LYS A 103 -15.79 -12.47 -4.22
C LYS A 103 -16.73 -12.09 -3.06
N SER A 104 -16.41 -12.47 -1.83
CA SER A 104 -17.16 -11.95 -0.68
C SER A 104 -16.63 -10.56 -0.36
N GLU A 105 -17.47 -9.54 -0.59
CA GLU A 105 -17.25 -8.08 -0.44
C GLU A 105 -16.66 -7.60 0.92
N LYS A 106 -16.35 -8.51 1.84
CA LYS A 106 -15.90 -8.22 3.20
C LYS A 106 -14.44 -8.51 3.50
N VAL A 107 -13.71 -9.18 2.60
CA VAL A 107 -12.37 -9.70 2.98
C VAL A 107 -11.30 -8.62 2.92
N ILE A 108 -11.43 -7.61 2.05
CA ILE A 108 -10.56 -6.43 2.07
C ILE A 108 -11.36 -5.21 1.60
N ASN A 109 -12.01 -4.56 2.55
CA ASN A 109 -12.39 -3.16 2.39
C ASN A 109 -11.28 -2.32 3.03
N PHE A 110 -10.31 -1.88 2.23
CA PHE A 110 -9.39 -0.80 2.61
C PHE A 110 -10.11 0.56 2.52
N TYR A 111 -11.36 0.65 3.01
CA TYR A 111 -12.02 1.94 3.16
C TYR A 111 -11.40 2.69 4.34
N LYS A 112 -11.25 4.00 4.14
CA LYS A 112 -10.61 5.03 4.98
C LYS A 112 -10.73 4.84 6.48
#